data_AF-A0A1Q7CVA7-F1
#
_entry.id   AF-A0A1Q7CVA7-F1
#
_cell.length_a   1.000
_cell.length_b   1.000
_cell.length_c   1.000
_cell.angle_alpha   90.00
_cell.angle_beta   90.00
_cell.angle_gamma   90.00
#
_symmetry.space_group_name_H-M   'P 1'
#
loop_
_entity.id
_entity.type
_entity.pdbx_description
1 polymer ?
#
loop_
_entity_poly.entity_id
_entity_poly.type
_entity_poly.pdbx_seq_one_letter_code
_entity_poly.pdbx_strand_id
1 'polypeptide(L)'
;MLQGRLEIQGDLKIAGNVEGDLKASGDVTIDSGANIQAAIEGGNVNVRGQVTGNVTAKKRLTLGGSGRLNGDVRVSRLTVEDGATLNGNVTMSSEKG
;
A
#
# COMPACT_ATOMS: atom_id res chain seq x y z
N MET A 1 9.68 -15.35 -4.75
CA MET A 1 10.00 -13.96 -4.38
C MET A 1 10.21 -13.22 -5.68
N LEU A 2 9.52 -12.09 -5.87
CA LEU A 2 9.67 -11.24 -7.05
C LEU A 2 10.54 -10.04 -6.68
N GLN A 3 11.50 -9.68 -7.53
CA GLN A 3 12.40 -8.56 -7.28
C GLN A 3 12.46 -7.63 -8.50
N GLY A 4 12.34 -6.33 -8.27
CA GLY A 4 12.48 -5.30 -9.31
C GLY A 4 11.33 -4.32 -9.35
N ARG A 5 11.19 -3.61 -10.47
CA ARG A 5 10.14 -2.62 -10.71
C ARG A 5 8.97 -3.27 -11.45
N LEU A 6 7.78 -3.19 -10.87
CA LEU A 6 6.54 -3.63 -11.47
C LEU A 6 5.66 -2.42 -11.80
N GLU A 7 5.34 -2.27 -13.09
CA GLU A 7 4.39 -1.27 -13.56
C GLU A 7 3.21 -1.95 -14.23
N ILE A 8 2.01 -1.71 -13.69
CA ILE A 8 0.77 -2.34 -14.14
C ILE A 8 -0.20 -1.25 -14.60
N GLN A 9 -0.74 -1.41 -15.81
CA GLN A 9 -1.91 -0.67 -16.27
C GLN A 9 -3.16 -1.43 -15.85
N GLY A 10 -3.78 -1.00 -14.74
CA GLY A 10 -4.93 -1.66 -14.12
C GLY A 10 -4.69 -1.95 -12.64
N ASP A 11 -5.48 -2.88 -12.11
CA ASP A 11 -5.42 -3.26 -10.70
C ASP A 11 -4.31 -4.30 -10.45
N LEU A 12 -3.73 -4.25 -9.26
CA LEU A 12 -2.67 -5.14 -8.82
C LEU A 12 -3.07 -5.82 -7.50
N LYS A 13 -3.03 -7.14 -7.49
CA LYS A 13 -3.25 -7.94 -6.27
C LYS A 13 -2.03 -8.79 -5.96
N ILE A 14 -1.55 -8.74 -4.73
CA ILE A 14 -0.35 -9.46 -4.28
C ILE A 14 -0.68 -10.29 -3.04
N ALA A 15 -0.40 -11.59 -3.12
CA ALA A 15 -0.57 -12.56 -2.02
C ALA A 15 0.74 -13.24 -1.61
N GLY A 16 1.90 -12.73 -2.08
CA GLY A 16 3.22 -13.32 -1.84
C GLY A 16 4.28 -12.28 -1.49
N ASN A 17 5.55 -12.62 -1.70
CA ASN A 17 6.67 -11.78 -1.31
C ASN A 17 7.26 -10.99 -2.49
N VAL A 18 7.37 -9.68 -2.32
CA VAL A 18 7.88 -8.75 -3.34
C VAL A 18 8.90 -7.79 -2.73
N GLU A 19 9.97 -7.51 -3.46
CA GLU A 19 10.98 -6.49 -3.14
C GLU A 19 11.20 -5.54 -4.33
N GLY A 20 11.24 -4.22 -4.10
CA GLY A 20 11.55 -3.23 -5.14
C GLY A 20 10.52 -2.09 -5.23
N ASP A 21 9.94 -1.87 -6.41
CA ASP A 21 8.98 -0.77 -6.66
C ASP A 21 7.70 -1.32 -7.30
N LEU A 22 6.55 -0.90 -6.79
CA LEU A 22 5.23 -1.30 -7.26
C LEU A 22 4.42 -0.08 -7.67
N LYS A 23 4.04 -0.01 -8.94
CA LYS A 23 3.19 1.06 -9.47
C LYS A 23 2.02 0.48 -10.25
N ALA A 24 0.81 0.82 -9.83
CA ALA A 24 -0.41 0.49 -10.54
C ALA A 24 -1.15 1.77 -10.94
N SER A 25 -1.73 1.79 -12.15
CA SER A 25 -2.64 2.87 -12.52
C SER A 25 -4.01 2.75 -11.84
N GLY A 26 -4.40 1.53 -11.45
CA GLY A 26 -5.62 1.21 -10.72
C GLY A 26 -5.36 0.96 -9.23
N ASP A 27 -6.16 0.07 -8.64
CA ASP A 27 -6.13 -0.22 -7.21
C ASP A 27 -5.07 -1.28 -6.87
N VAL A 28 -4.47 -1.17 -5.69
CA VAL A 28 -3.47 -2.12 -5.18
C VAL A 28 -4.03 -2.83 -3.95
N THR A 29 -4.03 -4.15 -3.96
CA THR A 29 -4.42 -4.98 -2.81
C THR A 29 -3.26 -5.87 -2.38
N ILE A 30 -2.86 -5.73 -1.12
CA ILE A 30 -1.89 -6.60 -0.44
C ILE A 30 -2.67 -7.52 0.50
N ASP A 31 -2.79 -8.79 0.13
CA ASP A 31 -3.55 -9.79 0.88
C ASP A 31 -2.87 -10.14 2.22
N SER A 32 -3.64 -10.71 3.13
CA SER A 32 -3.14 -11.29 4.37
C SER A 32 -2.05 -12.33 4.07
N GLY A 33 -0.94 -12.26 4.79
CA GLY A 33 0.20 -13.18 4.60
C GLY A 33 1.23 -12.74 3.56
N ALA A 34 0.94 -11.72 2.75
CA ALA A 34 1.93 -11.10 1.87
C ALA A 34 2.97 -10.31 2.69
N ASN A 35 4.22 -10.31 2.24
CA ASN A 35 5.32 -9.52 2.80
C ASN A 35 6.00 -8.71 1.71
N ILE A 36 5.85 -7.39 1.78
CA ILE A 36 6.26 -6.45 0.75
C ILE A 36 7.37 -5.55 1.29
N GLN A 37 8.51 -5.53 0.62
CA GLN A 37 9.61 -4.59 0.87
C GLN A 37 9.75 -3.68 -0.34
N ALA A 38 8.82 -2.73 -0.48
CA ALA A 38 8.73 -1.92 -1.69
C ALA A 38 8.08 -0.56 -1.46
N ALA A 39 8.43 0.40 -2.32
CA ALA A 39 7.61 1.59 -2.51
C ALA A 39 6.36 1.22 -3.34
N ILE A 40 5.18 1.68 -2.90
CA ILE A 40 3.90 1.34 -3.52
C ILE A 40 3.19 2.62 -3.97
N GLU A 41 2.76 2.68 -5.23
CA GLU A 41 1.89 3.72 -5.78
C GLU A 41 0.64 3.11 -6.42
N GLY A 42 -0.54 3.62 -6.05
CA GLY A 42 -1.83 3.15 -6.58
C GLY A 42 -2.96 4.16 -6.42
N GLY A 43 -4.14 3.82 -6.96
CA GLY A 43 -5.39 4.56 -6.77
C GLY A 43 -5.89 4.45 -5.35
N ASN A 44 -6.68 3.40 -5.06
CA ASN A 44 -6.86 2.90 -3.71
C ASN A 44 -5.77 1.88 -3.39
N VAL A 45 -5.29 1.87 -2.15
CA VAL A 45 -4.35 0.87 -1.65
C VAL A 45 -4.98 0.20 -0.43
N ASN A 46 -5.07 -1.12 -0.46
CA ASN A 46 -5.64 -1.93 0.63
C ASN A 46 -4.58 -2.90 1.15
N VAL A 47 -4.25 -2.80 2.44
CA VAL A 47 -3.17 -3.55 3.07
C VAL A 47 -3.72 -4.42 4.20
N ARG A 48 -3.70 -5.74 4.00
CA ARG A 48 -3.94 -6.76 5.04
C ARG A 48 -2.69 -7.55 5.41
N GLY A 49 -1.64 -7.46 4.60
CA GLY A 49 -0.32 -8.06 4.84
C GLY A 49 0.67 -7.13 5.54
N GLN A 50 1.95 -7.42 5.38
CA GLN A 50 3.05 -6.61 5.90
C GLN A 50 3.72 -5.83 4.78
N VAL A 51 3.92 -4.53 5.00
CA VAL A 51 4.58 -3.61 4.07
C VAL A 51 5.68 -2.86 4.81
N THR A 52 6.89 -2.93 4.28
CA THR A 52 8.02 -2.08 4.66
C THR A 52 8.39 -1.25 3.44
N GLY A 53 8.15 0.06 3.50
CA GLY A 53 8.35 0.97 2.39
C GLY A 53 7.28 2.05 2.33
N ASN A 54 7.52 3.07 1.51
CA ASN A 54 6.63 4.22 1.42
C ASN A 54 5.41 3.89 0.55
N VAL A 55 4.25 4.37 0.97
CA VAL A 55 2.99 4.15 0.25
C VAL A 55 2.38 5.46 -0.20
N THR A 56 2.11 5.57 -1.50
CA THR A 56 1.38 6.68 -2.10
C THR A 56 0.05 6.16 -2.64
N ALA A 57 -1.03 6.45 -1.94
CA ALA A 57 -2.39 6.14 -2.37
C ALA A 57 -3.06 7.42 -2.87
N LYS A 58 -3.34 7.51 -4.18
CA LYS A 58 -3.91 8.72 -4.79
C LYS A 58 -5.31 9.05 -4.28
N LYS A 59 -6.05 8.04 -3.79
CA LYS A 59 -7.40 8.18 -3.26
C LYS A 59 -7.43 7.76 -1.79
N ARG A 60 -7.54 6.45 -1.53
CA ARG A 60 -7.68 5.89 -0.18
C ARG A 60 -6.58 4.89 0.14
N LEU A 61 -6.04 4.96 1.35
CA LEU A 61 -5.32 3.85 1.98
C LEU A 61 -6.24 3.22 3.03
N THR A 62 -6.45 1.91 2.92
CA THR A 62 -7.09 1.09 3.96
C THR A 62 -6.05 0.13 4.53
N LEU A 63 -5.80 0.23 5.83
CA LEU A 63 -5.08 -0.77 6.61
C LEU A 63 -6.12 -1.64 7.30
N GLY A 64 -6.28 -2.88 6.81
CA GLY A 64 -7.19 -3.85 7.39
C GLY A 64 -6.65 -4.42 8.72
N GLY A 65 -7.49 -5.08 9.52
CA GLY A 65 -7.17 -5.43 10.91
C GLY A 65 -5.91 -6.28 11.19
N SER A 66 -5.30 -6.92 10.18
CA SER A 66 -3.99 -7.60 10.29
C SER A 66 -2.84 -6.85 9.59
N GLY A 67 -3.13 -5.71 8.98
CA GLY A 67 -2.22 -4.93 8.16
C GLY A 67 -1.15 -4.26 9.00
N ARG A 68 0.10 -4.38 8.56
CA ARG A 68 1.24 -3.66 9.15
C ARG A 68 1.94 -2.88 8.07
N LEU A 69 2.12 -1.58 8.30
CA LEU A 69 2.86 -0.70 7.41
C LEU A 69 3.97 -0.02 8.21
N ASN A 70 5.20 -0.16 7.74
CA ASN A 70 6.36 0.56 8.24
C ASN A 70 6.95 1.40 7.10
N GLY A 71 6.79 2.72 7.17
CA GLY A 71 7.15 3.66 6.12
C GLY A 71 6.22 4.87 6.09
N ASP A 72 6.60 5.87 5.30
CA ASP A 72 5.81 7.09 5.17
C ASP A 72 4.66 6.90 4.19
N VAL A 73 3.52 7.54 4.50
CA VAL A 73 2.29 7.45 3.72
C VAL A 73 1.93 8.82 3.16
N ARG A 74 1.61 8.87 1.86
CA ARG A 74 0.91 9.99 1.23
C ARG A 74 -0.46 9.54 0.75
N VAL A 75 -1.51 10.20 1.22
CA VAL A 75 -2.89 9.73 0.97
C VAL A 75 -3.93 10.83 1.11
N SER A 76 -5.05 10.73 0.39
CA SER A 76 -6.18 11.66 0.54
C SER A 76 -7.23 11.20 1.55
N ARG A 77 -7.45 9.89 1.69
CA ARG A 77 -8.33 9.29 2.72
C ARG A 77 -7.64 8.12 3.40
N LEU A 78 -7.55 8.14 4.72
CA LEU A 78 -6.95 7.04 5.49
C LEU A 78 -8.02 6.32 6.31
N THR A 79 -8.02 4.99 6.25
CA THR A 79 -8.80 4.11 7.13
C THR A 79 -7.85 3.11 7.78
N VAL A 80 -7.89 3.01 9.10
CA VAL A 80 -7.10 2.05 9.89
C VAL A 80 -8.08 1.28 10.75
N GLU A 81 -8.18 -0.03 10.50
CA GLU A 81 -9.05 -0.93 11.26
C GLU A 81 -8.37 -1.38 12.57
N ASP A 82 -9.18 -1.81 13.54
CA ASP A 82 -8.69 -2.37 14.80
C ASP A 82 -7.72 -3.53 14.55
N GLY A 83 -6.58 -3.51 15.24
CA GLY A 83 -5.51 -4.50 15.11
C GLY A 83 -4.45 -4.17 14.06
N ALA A 84 -4.70 -3.18 13.19
CA ALA A 84 -3.70 -2.71 12.24
C ALA A 84 -2.59 -1.89 12.93
N THR A 85 -1.42 -1.81 12.30
CA THR A 85 -0.31 -0.98 12.76
C THR A 85 0.25 -0.14 11.61
N LEU A 86 0.36 1.16 11.83
CA LEU A 86 1.03 2.10 10.93
C LEU A 86 2.16 2.77 11.71
N ASN A 87 3.40 2.54 11.27
CA ASN A 87 4.60 3.16 11.82
C ASN A 87 5.25 4.04 10.74
N GLY A 88 5.18 5.36 10.90
CA GLY A 88 5.73 6.33 9.95
C GLY A 88 4.94 7.62 9.93
N ASN A 89 5.32 8.56 9.06
CA ASN A 89 4.61 9.82 8.91
C ASN A 89 3.47 9.68 7.92
N VAL A 90 2.31 10.23 8.25
CA VAL A 90 1.18 10.35 7.32
C VAL A 90 1.10 11.80 6.83
N THR A 91 1.28 11.99 5.53
CA THR A 91 1.00 13.27 4.85
C THR A 91 -0.32 13.17 4.11
N MET A 92 -1.30 13.96 4.55
CA MET A 92 -2.60 14.03 3.88
C MET A 92 -2.52 14.91 2.64
N SER A 93 -2.83 14.37 1.47
CA SER A 93 -2.93 15.13 0.21
C SER A 93 -4.36 15.61 0.00
N SER A 94 -4.55 16.88 -0.36
CA SER A 94 -5.86 17.39 -0.75
C SER A 94 -6.37 16.66 -1.99
N GLU A 95 -7.50 15.97 -1.88
CA GLU A 95 -8.26 15.48 -3.03
C GLU A 95 -8.70 16.71 -3.85
N LYS A 96 -8.07 16.96 -5.01
CA LYS A 96 -8.68 17.86 -5.99
C LYS A 96 -9.77 17.06 -6.68
N GLY A 97 -11.02 17.33 -6.29
CA GLY A 97 -12.22 16.83 -6.96
C GLY A 97 -12.26 17.22 -8.42
#